data_AF-A0ABD3PG09-F1
#
_entry.id   AF-A0ABD3PG09-F1
#
_cell.length_a   1.000
_cell.length_b   1.000
_cell.length_c   1.000
_cell.angle_alpha   90.00
_cell.angle_beta   90.00
_cell.angle_gamma   90.00
#
_symmetry.space_group_name_H-M   'P 1'
#
loop_
_entity.id
_entity.type
_entity.pdbx_description
1 polymer ?
#
loop_
_entity_poly.entity_id
_entity_poly.type
_entity_poly.pdbx_seq_one_letter_code
_entity_poly.pdbx_strand_id
1 'polypeptide(L)'
;MSADIPLLALPAGSILQFLCLTLPLLGVYLYFLSLAITRPSIADSKSDAYLDDRIRLTDILYTYLATLVLFASLIVYLFWFVNKRRKLSKRYDSEAIVVLGNVEFREIYEGDNYFSTCLEWMANCFRRNDYGYVIYDLSRVASHPACNLEERKAAQLAGTIKKKVRVYYRYPREQVSIMVLPNHPYSGQPKIDLEADWASFSEHVGYPDEDEGAYGEKVNLPRTLSRDRSLGVIIIAVFWVSFLFFASLYICFQIGVIEDYYVDESAQWAWIVFATGCVLIPLVAFGGNFIRWKLYERWILNSGRKVDVLKSGVSPIKYEQSASTLLGRGSVDEYAETTSPRYVQMA
;
A
#
# COMPACT_ATOMS: atom_id res chain seq x y z
N MET A 1 1.88 -23.98 23.02
CA MET A 1 1.99 -22.51 23.19
C MET A 1 1.86 -21.87 21.83
N SER A 2 0.75 -21.20 21.57
CA SER A 2 0.48 -20.50 20.31
C SER A 2 1.34 -19.25 20.24
N ALA A 3 2.33 -19.24 19.36
CA ALA A 3 3.08 -18.03 19.03
C ALA A 3 2.11 -17.04 18.36
N ASP A 4 1.74 -16.00 19.12
CA ASP A 4 1.11 -14.80 18.62
C ASP A 4 2.09 -14.11 17.66
N ILE A 5 2.04 -14.50 16.39
CA ILE A 5 2.63 -13.73 15.31
C ILE A 5 1.81 -12.43 15.28
N PRO A 6 2.40 -11.24 15.49
CA PRO A 6 1.70 -9.99 15.25
C PRO A 6 1.52 -9.89 13.75
N LEU A 7 0.43 -10.45 13.26
CA LEU A 7 -0.04 -10.35 11.88
C LEU A 7 -0.52 -8.91 11.69
N LEU A 8 0.44 -7.99 11.62
CA LEU A 8 0.26 -6.60 11.20
C LEU A 8 0.13 -6.55 9.66
N ALA A 9 -0.69 -7.44 9.11
CA ALA A 9 -1.62 -6.97 8.10
C ALA A 9 -2.47 -5.92 8.82
N LEU A 10 -2.54 -4.69 8.30
CA LEU A 10 -3.62 -3.77 8.68
C LEU A 10 -4.88 -4.63 8.82
N PRO A 11 -5.57 -4.65 9.99
CA PRO A 11 -6.75 -5.48 10.16
C PRO A 11 -7.59 -5.24 8.93
N ALA A 12 -7.80 -6.30 8.16
CA ALA A 12 -8.38 -6.24 6.84
C ALA A 12 -9.70 -5.49 6.96
N GLY A 13 -9.67 -4.18 6.67
CA GLY A 13 -10.72 -3.27 7.07
C GLY A 13 -11.95 -3.64 6.27
N SER A 14 -12.87 -4.35 6.92
CA SER A 14 -14.13 -4.70 6.30
C SER A 14 -14.82 -3.40 5.89
N ILE A 15 -15.64 -3.46 4.84
CA ILE A 15 -16.50 -2.32 4.44
C ILE A 15 -17.24 -1.75 5.67
N LEU A 16 -17.64 -2.64 6.59
CA LEU A 16 -18.22 -2.30 7.88
C LEU A 16 -17.31 -1.42 8.74
N GLN A 17 -16.01 -1.74 8.85
CA GLN A 17 -15.07 -0.89 9.60
C GLN A 17 -14.93 0.49 8.96
N PHE A 18 -14.82 0.58 7.63
CA PHE A 18 -14.76 1.87 6.94
C PHE A 18 -16.05 2.68 7.11
N LEU A 19 -17.20 2.02 7.08
CA LEU A 19 -18.50 2.62 7.34
C LEU A 19 -18.60 3.11 8.80
N CYS A 20 -18.29 2.27 9.78
CA CYS A 20 -18.30 2.65 11.20
C CYS A 20 -17.35 3.81 11.52
N LEU A 21 -16.20 3.89 10.85
CA LEU A 21 -15.26 5.01 11.01
C LEU A 21 -15.78 6.31 10.39
N THR A 22 -16.63 6.23 9.36
CA THR A 22 -17.17 7.42 8.67
C THR A 22 -18.55 7.84 9.17
N LEU A 23 -19.27 7.01 9.93
CA LEU A 23 -20.58 7.35 10.50
C LEU A 23 -20.57 8.55 11.47
N PRO A 24 -19.62 8.67 12.43
CA PRO A 24 -19.57 9.86 13.29
C PRO A 24 -19.39 11.15 12.48
N LEU A 25 -18.57 11.07 11.42
CA LEU A 25 -18.34 12.17 10.51
C LEU A 25 -19.63 12.55 9.74
N LEU A 26 -20.43 11.56 9.33
CA LEU A 26 -21.74 11.80 8.72
C LEU A 26 -22.69 12.52 9.68
N GLY A 27 -22.71 12.13 10.96
CA GLY A 27 -23.51 12.81 11.97
C GLY A 27 -23.18 14.31 12.09
N VAL A 28 -21.88 14.65 12.14
CA VAL A 28 -21.42 16.05 12.18
C VAL A 28 -21.84 16.80 10.91
N TYR A 29 -21.73 16.17 9.75
CA TYR A 29 -22.11 16.81 8.49
C TYR A 29 -23.60 16.97 8.26
N LEU A 30 -24.41 16.05 8.76
CA LEU A 30 -25.86 16.21 8.79
C LEU A 30 -26.25 17.33 9.75
N TYR A 31 -25.56 17.47 10.89
CA TYR A 31 -25.75 18.61 11.78
C TYR A 31 -25.42 19.94 11.08
N PHE A 32 -24.29 20.05 10.38
CA PHE A 32 -23.98 21.26 9.60
C PHE A 32 -24.99 21.54 8.49
N LEU A 33 -25.49 20.51 7.81
CA LEU A 33 -26.55 20.67 6.82
C LEU A 33 -27.85 21.16 7.48
N SER A 34 -28.17 20.65 8.67
CA SER A 34 -29.34 21.10 9.43
C SER A 34 -29.23 22.57 9.84
N LEU A 35 -28.04 23.04 10.25
CA LEU A 35 -27.77 24.44 10.55
C LEU A 35 -27.95 25.34 9.33
N ALA A 36 -27.56 24.86 8.14
CA ALA A 36 -27.73 25.59 6.91
C ALA A 36 -29.21 25.68 6.49
N ILE A 37 -29.98 24.60 6.68
CA ILE A 37 -31.43 24.57 6.37
C ILE A 37 -32.22 25.53 7.27
N THR A 38 -31.91 25.58 8.56
CA THR A 38 -32.63 26.44 9.51
C THR A 38 -32.19 27.89 9.46
N ARG A 39 -31.06 28.18 8.80
CA ARG A 39 -30.45 29.52 8.79
C ARG A 39 -31.36 30.63 8.27
N PRO A 40 -32.09 30.47 7.15
CA PRO A 40 -32.97 31.53 6.66
C PRO A 40 -34.09 31.90 7.65
N SER A 41 -34.61 30.92 8.40
CA SER A 41 -35.66 31.17 9.40
C SER A 41 -35.16 31.89 10.65
N ILE A 42 -33.87 31.73 10.99
CA ILE A 42 -33.23 32.38 12.15
C ILE A 42 -32.69 33.77 11.76
N ALA A 43 -32.37 33.98 10.48
CA ALA A 43 -31.86 35.24 9.95
C ALA A 43 -32.89 36.39 9.98
N ASP A 44 -34.18 36.11 10.17
CA ASP A 44 -35.19 37.16 10.36
C ASP A 44 -34.89 37.93 11.66
N SER A 45 -34.70 39.24 11.53
CA SER A 45 -34.48 40.20 12.63
C SER A 45 -35.52 40.15 13.75
N LYS A 46 -36.69 39.54 13.50
CA LYS A 46 -37.77 39.34 14.47
C LYS A 46 -37.63 38.07 15.31
N SER A 47 -36.67 37.21 14.98
CA SER A 47 -36.39 35.98 15.71
C SER A 47 -35.54 36.26 16.95
N ASP A 48 -35.97 35.75 18.11
CA ASP A 48 -35.21 35.83 19.35
C ASP A 48 -33.81 35.18 19.24
N ALA A 49 -33.66 34.21 18.32
CA ALA A 49 -32.41 33.48 18.06
C ALA A 49 -31.44 34.21 17.12
N TYR A 50 -31.78 35.40 16.62
CA TYR A 50 -30.92 36.16 15.70
C TYR A 50 -29.58 36.58 16.34
N LEU A 51 -29.56 36.77 17.68
CA LEU A 51 -28.40 37.21 18.45
C LEU A 51 -27.52 36.06 18.96
N ASP A 52 -27.92 34.80 18.76
CA ASP A 52 -27.16 33.65 19.25
C ASP A 52 -25.84 33.48 18.50
N ASP A 53 -24.81 33.03 19.23
CA ASP A 53 -23.50 32.73 18.65
C ASP A 53 -23.64 31.60 17.61
N ARG A 54 -23.04 31.80 16.44
CA ARG A 54 -23.34 30.99 15.24
C ARG A 54 -22.08 30.57 14.50
N ILE A 55 -22.05 29.32 14.06
CA ILE A 55 -21.04 28.83 13.12
C ILE A 55 -21.31 29.43 11.75
N ARG A 56 -20.33 30.09 11.13
CA ARG A 56 -20.47 30.68 9.79
C ARG A 56 -20.71 29.62 8.72
N LEU A 57 -21.58 29.91 7.76
CA LEU A 57 -21.84 29.04 6.62
C LEU A 57 -20.60 28.94 5.73
N THR A 58 -19.82 30.00 5.61
CA THR A 58 -18.50 29.99 4.96
C THR A 58 -17.52 29.00 5.60
N ASP A 59 -17.49 28.89 6.93
CA ASP A 59 -16.64 27.90 7.63
C ASP A 59 -17.12 26.45 7.39
N ILE A 60 -18.44 26.26 7.33
CA ILE A 60 -19.05 24.98 6.96
C ILE A 60 -18.66 24.61 5.52
N LEU A 61 -18.70 25.56 4.59
CA LEU A 61 -18.28 25.36 3.20
C LEU A 61 -16.82 24.92 3.11
N TYR A 62 -15.91 25.59 3.81
CA TYR A 62 -14.49 25.18 3.85
C TYR A 62 -14.31 23.76 4.37
N THR A 63 -15.07 23.39 5.41
CA THR A 63 -15.00 22.06 6.00
C THR A 63 -15.46 20.99 5.01
N TYR A 64 -16.55 21.21 4.27
CA TYR A 64 -16.99 20.29 3.23
C TYR A 64 -15.98 20.16 2.09
N LEU A 65 -15.43 21.29 1.61
CA LEU A 65 -14.44 21.28 0.54
C LEU A 65 -13.12 20.61 0.95
N ALA A 66 -12.64 20.85 2.17
CA ALA A 66 -11.43 20.21 2.70
C ALA A 66 -11.58 18.69 2.75
N THR A 67 -12.73 18.20 3.21
CA THR A 67 -13.00 16.75 3.25
C THR A 67 -13.25 16.17 1.87
N LEU A 68 -13.82 16.96 0.95
CA LEU A 68 -13.97 16.59 -0.45
C LEU A 68 -12.60 16.32 -1.10
N VAL A 69 -11.57 17.12 -0.80
CA VAL A 69 -10.17 16.85 -1.24
C VAL A 69 -9.72 15.46 -0.82
N LEU A 70 -9.97 15.06 0.44
CA LEU A 70 -9.52 13.78 0.99
C LEU A 70 -10.20 12.60 0.30
N PHE A 71 -11.54 12.63 0.17
CA PHE A 71 -12.27 11.54 -0.48
C PHE A 71 -12.03 11.50 -1.99
N ALA A 72 -11.92 12.64 -2.68
CA ALA A 72 -11.54 12.68 -4.09
C ALA A 72 -10.14 12.07 -4.30
N SER A 73 -9.17 12.42 -3.43
CA SER A 73 -7.83 11.85 -3.46
C SER A 73 -7.83 10.33 -3.21
N LEU A 74 -8.70 9.85 -2.32
CA LEU A 74 -8.89 8.42 -2.05
C LEU A 74 -9.47 7.68 -3.25
N ILE A 75 -10.49 8.23 -3.92
CA ILE A 75 -11.06 7.64 -5.15
C ILE A 75 -9.98 7.52 -6.22
N VAL A 76 -9.26 8.61 -6.50
CA VAL A 76 -8.18 8.60 -7.51
C VAL A 76 -7.08 7.61 -7.12
N TYR A 77 -6.73 7.52 -5.84
CA TYR A 77 -5.77 6.53 -5.34
C TYR A 77 -6.23 5.08 -5.63
N LEU A 78 -7.48 4.75 -5.31
CA LEU A 78 -8.04 3.41 -5.52
C LEU A 78 -8.18 3.07 -7.01
N PHE A 79 -8.61 4.01 -7.85
CA PHE A 79 -8.76 3.75 -9.29
C PHE A 79 -7.43 3.74 -10.04
N TRP A 80 -6.48 4.59 -9.67
CA TRP A 80 -5.27 4.76 -10.45
C TRP A 80 -4.07 4.05 -9.83
N PHE A 81 -3.70 4.43 -8.61
CA PHE A 81 -2.49 3.92 -7.96
C PHE A 81 -2.61 2.41 -7.70
N VAL A 82 -3.73 1.94 -7.14
CA VAL A 82 -3.93 0.51 -6.85
C VAL A 82 -3.94 -0.32 -8.14
N ASN A 83 -4.62 0.14 -9.19
CA ASN A 83 -4.63 -0.57 -10.48
C ASN A 83 -3.25 -0.62 -11.13
N LYS A 84 -2.49 0.47 -11.09
CA LYS A 84 -1.10 0.50 -11.58
C LYS A 84 -0.18 -0.42 -10.76
N ARG A 85 -0.33 -0.43 -9.43
CA ARG A 85 0.39 -1.34 -8.54
C ARG A 85 0.05 -2.80 -8.85
N ARG A 86 -1.23 -3.14 -9.02
CA ARG A 86 -1.67 -4.49 -9.42
C ARG A 86 -1.07 -4.94 -10.74
N LYS A 87 -1.03 -4.06 -11.75
CA LYS A 87 -0.38 -4.34 -13.04
C LYS A 87 1.12 -4.62 -12.87
N LEU A 88 1.78 -3.83 -12.01
CA LEU A 88 3.19 -4.05 -11.72
C LEU A 88 3.43 -5.37 -10.99
N SER A 89 2.61 -5.70 -9.99
CA SER A 89 2.67 -7.03 -9.34
C SER A 89 2.52 -8.12 -10.39
N LYS A 90 1.45 -8.13 -11.21
CA LYS A 90 1.27 -9.10 -12.32
C LYS A 90 2.48 -9.26 -13.24
N ARG A 91 3.20 -8.16 -13.47
CA ARG A 91 4.44 -8.19 -14.25
C ARG A 91 5.57 -8.95 -13.55
N TYR A 92 5.70 -8.82 -12.23
CA TYR A 92 6.64 -9.65 -11.48
C TYR A 92 6.28 -11.13 -11.49
N ASP A 93 4.99 -11.49 -11.57
CA ASP A 93 4.58 -12.91 -11.59
C ASP A 93 5.00 -13.59 -12.89
N SER A 94 4.78 -12.87 -13.98
CA SER A 94 4.85 -13.41 -15.34
C SER A 94 6.24 -13.23 -15.96
N GLU A 95 6.92 -12.13 -15.66
CA GLU A 95 8.18 -11.78 -16.33
C GLU A 95 9.41 -11.87 -15.40
N ALA A 96 9.25 -11.96 -14.07
CA ALA A 96 10.41 -11.88 -13.20
C ALA A 96 11.28 -13.14 -13.24
N ILE A 97 12.57 -12.89 -13.12
CA ILE A 97 13.60 -13.88 -12.94
C ILE A 97 13.76 -14.13 -11.44
N VAL A 98 13.87 -15.40 -11.04
CA VAL A 98 14.12 -15.76 -9.65
C VAL A 98 15.62 -15.95 -9.44
N VAL A 99 16.18 -15.20 -8.49
CA VAL A 99 17.59 -15.29 -8.07
C VAL A 99 17.65 -15.51 -6.57
N LEU A 100 18.61 -16.29 -6.09
CA LEU A 100 18.84 -16.48 -4.65
C LEU A 100 19.60 -15.28 -4.07
N GLY A 101 19.18 -14.85 -2.88
CA GLY A 101 19.91 -13.87 -2.09
C GLY A 101 19.41 -13.79 -0.65
N ASN A 102 19.85 -12.77 0.07
CA ASN A 102 19.61 -12.65 1.51
C ASN A 102 18.67 -11.48 1.80
N VAL A 103 17.91 -11.58 2.88
CA VAL A 103 17.10 -10.48 3.43
C VAL A 103 17.65 -10.18 4.82
N GLU A 104 18.29 -9.02 4.94
CA GLU A 104 18.73 -8.47 6.21
C GLU A 104 17.64 -7.55 6.76
N PHE A 105 17.04 -7.94 7.88
CA PHE A 105 16.28 -6.99 8.69
C PHE A 105 17.22 -6.40 9.74
N ARG A 106 17.46 -5.09 9.67
CA ARG A 106 18.16 -4.38 10.75
C ARG A 106 17.10 -3.73 11.59
N GLU A 107 16.88 -4.25 12.79
CA GLU A 107 16.14 -3.54 13.82
C GLU A 107 16.88 -2.25 14.11
N ILE A 108 16.39 -1.15 13.53
CA ILE A 108 16.82 0.18 13.94
C ILE A 108 16.10 0.40 15.26
N TYR A 109 16.72 -0.02 16.36
CA TYR A 109 16.44 0.53 17.67
C TYR A 109 16.94 1.97 17.64
N GLU A 110 16.11 2.88 17.13
CA GLU A 110 16.34 4.32 17.26
C GLU A 110 16.11 4.67 18.73
N GLY A 111 17.15 4.48 19.54
CA GLY A 111 17.40 5.33 20.69
C GLY A 111 17.67 6.73 20.18
N ASP A 112 16.91 7.68 20.70
CA ASP A 112 17.14 9.13 20.64
C ASP A 112 17.22 9.76 19.24
N ASN A 113 16.07 10.25 18.75
CA ASN A 113 15.95 11.65 18.35
C ASN A 113 14.48 12.08 18.34
N TYR A 114 14.19 13.02 19.24
CA TYR A 114 12.90 13.69 19.37
C TYR A 114 12.52 14.44 18.08
N PHE A 115 11.24 14.35 17.73
CA PHE A 115 10.56 14.98 16.60
C PHE A 115 10.94 16.46 16.39
N SER A 116 11.61 16.79 15.27
CA SER A 116 11.94 18.19 14.94
C SER A 116 10.98 18.83 13.93
N THR A 117 10.31 18.05 13.06
CA THR A 117 9.36 18.61 12.07
C THR A 117 8.15 17.71 11.78
N CYS A 118 7.00 18.34 11.48
CA CYS A 118 5.76 17.67 11.05
C CYS A 118 5.96 16.81 9.78
N LEU A 119 6.85 17.24 8.88
CA LEU A 119 7.23 16.47 7.69
C LEU A 119 8.02 15.20 8.02
N GLU A 120 8.92 15.25 9.01
CA GLU A 120 9.61 14.05 9.52
C GLU A 120 8.65 13.14 10.27
N TRP A 121 7.72 13.69 11.06
CA TRP A 121 6.65 12.92 11.70
C TRP A 121 5.77 12.22 10.66
N MET A 122 5.32 12.92 9.61
CA MET A 122 4.55 12.32 8.52
C MET A 122 5.37 11.28 7.76
N ALA A 123 6.63 11.57 7.43
CA ALA A 123 7.53 10.62 6.79
C ALA A 123 7.78 9.37 7.66
N ASN A 124 7.85 9.53 8.99
CA ASN A 124 8.04 8.45 9.94
C ASN A 124 6.77 7.64 10.22
N CYS A 125 5.59 8.26 10.20
CA CYS A 125 4.30 7.55 10.20
C CYS A 125 4.14 6.61 9.00
N PHE A 126 4.77 6.92 7.85
CA PHE A 126 4.87 6.02 6.70
C PHE A 126 6.07 5.04 6.74
N ARG A 127 7.04 5.21 7.67
CA ARG A 127 8.27 4.40 7.79
C ARG A 127 8.26 3.35 8.91
N ARG A 128 7.19 3.19 9.70
CA ARG A 128 7.20 2.26 10.84
C ARG A 128 7.53 0.81 10.42
N ASN A 129 8.72 0.38 10.86
CA ASN A 129 9.20 -0.96 11.23
C ASN A 129 9.03 -2.18 10.29
N ASP A 130 8.53 -2.04 9.07
CA ASP A 130 8.36 -3.20 8.16
C ASP A 130 9.29 -3.14 6.93
N TYR A 131 10.46 -2.49 7.04
CA TYR A 131 11.40 -2.41 5.93
C TYR A 131 12.75 -3.04 6.27
N GLY A 132 13.18 -3.97 5.43
CA GLY A 132 14.51 -4.59 5.47
C GLY A 132 15.31 -4.32 4.20
N TYR A 133 16.44 -4.99 4.07
CA TYR A 133 17.31 -4.92 2.91
C TYR A 133 17.41 -6.28 2.23
N VAL A 134 17.16 -6.31 0.94
CA VAL A 134 17.44 -7.46 0.09
C VAL A 134 18.82 -7.30 -0.51
N ILE A 135 19.58 -8.38 -0.47
CA ILE A 135 20.93 -8.46 -0.97
C ILE A 135 21.00 -9.61 -1.99
N TYR A 136 21.35 -9.31 -3.23
CA TYR A 136 21.48 -10.31 -4.29
C TYR A 136 22.62 -9.99 -5.25
N ASP A 137 23.13 -11.04 -5.89
CA ASP A 137 24.22 -10.93 -6.85
C ASP A 137 23.68 -10.57 -8.24
N LEU A 138 24.26 -9.53 -8.82
CA LEU A 138 23.89 -9.05 -10.13
C LEU A 138 24.40 -9.95 -11.27
N SER A 139 25.51 -10.65 -11.04
CA SER A 139 26.09 -11.57 -12.02
C SER A 139 25.10 -12.69 -12.38
N ARG A 140 24.36 -13.17 -11.38
CA ARG A 140 23.33 -14.21 -11.51
C ARG A 140 22.10 -13.73 -12.28
N VAL A 141 21.71 -12.48 -12.07
CA VAL A 141 20.62 -11.86 -12.84
C VAL A 141 21.05 -11.75 -14.30
N ALA A 142 22.29 -11.30 -14.54
CA ALA A 142 22.83 -11.12 -15.88
C ALA A 142 23.02 -12.43 -16.65
N SER A 143 23.29 -13.55 -15.98
CA SER A 143 23.43 -14.86 -16.60
C SER A 143 22.12 -15.53 -17.01
N HIS A 144 20.96 -14.96 -16.68
CA HIS A 144 19.67 -15.59 -16.94
C HIS A 144 19.24 -15.41 -18.41
N PRO A 145 18.75 -16.45 -19.11
CA PRO A 145 18.45 -16.40 -20.55
C PRO A 145 17.31 -15.43 -20.90
N ALA A 146 16.36 -15.21 -19.99
CA ALA A 146 15.29 -14.22 -20.18
C ALA A 146 15.76 -12.76 -19.98
N CYS A 147 17.01 -12.54 -19.59
CA CYS A 147 17.55 -11.21 -19.38
C CYS A 147 18.06 -10.63 -20.70
N ASN A 148 17.33 -9.67 -21.27
CA ASN A 148 17.72 -9.00 -22.52
C ASN A 148 18.78 -7.89 -22.25
N LEU A 149 19.89 -8.28 -21.60
CA LEU A 149 20.91 -7.36 -21.08
C LEU A 149 22.15 -7.25 -21.98
N GLU A 150 22.25 -8.05 -23.03
CA GLU A 150 23.35 -8.00 -24.00
C GLU A 150 23.44 -6.61 -24.68
N GLU A 151 22.34 -5.86 -24.74
CA GLU A 151 22.31 -4.51 -25.32
C GLU A 151 22.84 -3.40 -24.39
N ARG A 152 23.11 -3.64 -23.09
CA ARG A 152 23.32 -2.55 -22.09
C ARG A 152 24.44 -2.69 -21.04
N LYS A 153 25.53 -3.42 -21.34
CA LYS A 153 26.85 -3.41 -20.63
C LYS A 153 27.09 -4.59 -19.67
N ALA A 154 27.68 -5.67 -20.20
CA ALA A 154 28.24 -6.78 -19.42
C ALA A 154 29.25 -6.32 -18.33
N ALA A 155 30.02 -5.25 -18.56
CA ALA A 155 31.03 -4.76 -17.61
C ALA A 155 30.46 -3.94 -16.43
N GLN A 156 29.25 -3.39 -16.52
CA GLN A 156 28.62 -2.64 -15.43
C GLN A 156 27.74 -3.51 -14.55
N LEU A 157 27.67 -4.82 -14.75
CA LEU A 157 26.71 -5.68 -14.09
C LEU A 157 27.33 -6.74 -13.16
N ALA A 158 28.55 -6.47 -12.68
CA ALA A 158 29.16 -7.20 -11.58
C ALA A 158 28.90 -6.52 -10.22
N GLY A 159 28.80 -7.31 -9.17
CA GLY A 159 28.68 -6.86 -7.78
C GLY A 159 27.35 -7.23 -7.12
N THR A 160 27.24 -6.87 -5.85
CA THR A 160 26.06 -7.18 -5.04
C THR A 160 25.14 -5.96 -4.99
N ILE A 161 23.84 -6.14 -5.19
CA ILE A 161 22.85 -5.10 -4.92
C ILE A 161 22.37 -5.21 -3.50
N LYS A 162 22.24 -4.06 -2.84
CA LYS A 162 21.43 -3.87 -1.63
C LYS A 162 20.25 -2.95 -1.94
N LYS A 163 19.03 -3.42 -1.69
CA LYS A 163 17.80 -2.66 -1.92
C LYS A 163 16.93 -2.67 -0.67
N LYS A 164 16.38 -1.50 -0.30
CA LYS A 164 15.39 -1.41 0.77
C LYS A 164 14.03 -1.90 0.26
N VAL A 165 13.44 -2.88 0.92
CA VAL A 165 12.14 -3.46 0.56
C VAL A 165 11.23 -3.54 1.78
N ARG A 166 9.93 -3.64 1.54
CA ARG A 166 8.99 -4.00 2.62
C ARG A 166 9.14 -5.48 2.91
N VAL A 167 9.21 -5.83 4.19
CA VAL A 167 9.41 -7.19 4.68
C VAL A 167 8.27 -7.52 5.65
N TYR A 168 7.55 -8.60 5.39
CA TYR A 168 6.46 -9.06 6.24
C TYR A 168 6.96 -9.95 7.38
N TYR A 169 8.09 -10.62 7.18
CA TYR A 169 8.75 -11.48 8.17
C TYR A 169 10.05 -10.85 8.67
N ARG A 170 10.04 -10.32 9.90
CA ARG A 170 11.12 -9.48 10.43
C ARG A 170 12.44 -10.22 10.73
N TYR A 171 12.48 -11.54 10.61
CA TYR A 171 13.72 -12.28 10.85
C TYR A 171 14.63 -12.21 9.62
N PRO A 172 15.97 -12.10 9.81
CA PRO A 172 16.93 -12.28 8.73
C PRO A 172 16.73 -13.63 8.05
N ARG A 173 16.79 -13.64 6.71
CA ARG A 173 16.62 -14.86 5.91
C ARG A 173 17.77 -14.97 4.92
N GLU A 174 18.38 -16.13 4.85
CA GLU A 174 19.45 -16.41 3.90
C GLU A 174 18.90 -17.24 2.72
N GLN A 175 19.49 -17.05 1.54
CA GLN A 175 19.19 -17.83 0.34
C GLN A 175 17.69 -17.89 -0.03
N VAL A 176 16.98 -16.79 0.14
CA VAL A 176 15.58 -16.67 -0.30
C VAL A 176 15.48 -16.31 -1.77
N SER A 177 14.37 -16.74 -2.39
CA SER A 177 14.00 -16.39 -3.74
C SER A 177 13.68 -14.91 -3.87
N ILE A 178 14.42 -14.21 -4.72
CA ILE A 178 14.27 -12.80 -5.04
C ILE A 178 13.84 -12.69 -6.50
N MET A 179 12.69 -12.06 -6.72
CA MET A 179 12.17 -11.76 -8.04
C MET A 179 12.76 -10.46 -8.57
N VAL A 180 13.36 -10.50 -9.75
CA VAL A 180 13.96 -9.35 -10.44
C VAL A 180 13.36 -9.24 -11.84
N LEU A 181 12.93 -8.05 -12.25
CA LEU A 181 12.44 -7.85 -13.62
C LEU A 181 13.62 -7.82 -14.59
N PRO A 182 13.56 -8.53 -15.74
CA PRO A 182 14.65 -8.61 -16.71
C PRO A 182 15.21 -7.25 -17.15
N ASN A 183 14.31 -6.28 -17.37
CA ASN A 183 14.68 -4.94 -17.84
C ASN A 183 15.06 -3.97 -16.69
N HIS A 184 14.94 -4.41 -15.43
CA HIS A 184 15.22 -3.60 -14.25
C HIS A 184 16.05 -4.41 -13.23
N PRO A 185 17.36 -4.54 -13.42
CA PRO A 185 18.21 -5.38 -12.56
C PRO A 185 18.27 -4.90 -11.10
N TYR A 186 17.91 -3.63 -10.84
CA TYR A 186 17.82 -3.04 -9.49
C TYR A 186 16.46 -3.23 -8.82
N SER A 187 15.56 -4.03 -9.41
CA SER A 187 14.17 -4.12 -8.96
C SER A 187 13.90 -5.23 -7.95
N GLY A 188 14.91 -5.95 -7.46
CA GLY A 188 14.72 -7.14 -6.62
C GLY A 188 13.69 -6.99 -5.50
N GLN A 189 12.79 -7.96 -5.37
CA GLN A 189 11.80 -8.11 -4.30
C GLN A 189 11.79 -9.57 -3.81
N PRO A 190 11.67 -9.85 -2.50
CA PRO A 190 11.54 -11.22 -2.03
C PRO A 190 10.22 -11.82 -2.50
N LYS A 191 10.26 -13.04 -3.05
CA LYS A 191 9.08 -13.75 -3.58
C LYS A 191 7.95 -13.83 -2.56
N ILE A 192 8.27 -14.29 -1.35
CA ILE A 192 7.31 -14.43 -0.25
C ILE A 192 6.66 -13.10 0.17
N ASP A 193 7.38 -11.98 0.12
CA ASP A 193 6.84 -10.68 0.48
C ASP A 193 5.96 -10.11 -0.65
N LEU A 194 6.29 -10.44 -1.90
CA LEU A 194 5.49 -10.11 -3.07
C LEU A 194 4.20 -10.93 -3.10
N GLU A 195 4.25 -12.22 -2.76
CA GLU A 195 3.10 -13.11 -2.59
C GLU A 195 2.19 -12.65 -1.45
N ALA A 196 2.75 -12.20 -0.32
CA ALA A 196 1.98 -11.60 0.77
C ALA A 196 1.30 -10.29 0.33
N ASP A 197 2.02 -9.45 -0.43
CA ASP A 197 1.44 -8.28 -1.09
C ASP A 197 0.29 -8.71 -2.03
N TRP A 198 0.44 -9.80 -2.79
CA TRP A 198 -0.61 -10.33 -3.65
C TRP A 198 -1.80 -10.86 -2.92
N ALA A 199 -1.61 -11.62 -1.85
CA ALA A 199 -2.67 -12.16 -1.03
C ALA A 199 -3.54 -11.06 -0.44
N SER A 200 -2.99 -9.85 -0.27
CA SER A 200 -3.79 -8.66 0.09
C SER A 200 -4.71 -8.15 -1.04
N PHE A 201 -4.45 -8.53 -2.30
CA PHE A 201 -5.18 -8.12 -3.50
C PHE A 201 -5.97 -9.21 -4.21
N SER A 202 -5.55 -10.48 -4.13
CA SER A 202 -6.13 -11.59 -4.90
C SER A 202 -7.08 -12.41 -4.06
N GLU A 203 -8.18 -12.80 -4.70
CA GLU A 203 -9.27 -13.54 -4.07
C GLU A 203 -9.03 -15.03 -3.87
N HIS A 204 -7.93 -15.53 -4.42
CA HIS A 204 -7.70 -16.95 -4.63
C HIS A 204 -6.29 -17.40 -4.24
N VAL A 205 -5.65 -16.81 -3.22
CA VAL A 205 -4.41 -17.43 -2.68
C VAL A 205 -4.82 -18.54 -1.73
N GLY A 206 -5.01 -19.74 -2.28
CA GLY A 206 -5.33 -20.93 -1.50
C GLY A 206 -6.03 -22.07 -2.26
N TYR A 207 -6.40 -21.89 -3.53
CA TYR A 207 -6.88 -23.02 -4.34
C TYR A 207 -5.82 -23.34 -5.41
N PRO A 208 -5.14 -24.50 -5.33
CA PRO A 208 -4.61 -25.10 -6.55
C PRO A 208 -5.77 -25.26 -7.53
N ASP A 209 -5.54 -24.93 -8.81
CA ASP A 209 -6.46 -25.25 -9.88
C ASP A 209 -6.92 -26.71 -9.71
N GLU A 210 -8.23 -26.93 -9.72
CA GLU A 210 -8.84 -28.24 -9.59
C GLU A 210 -8.48 -29.11 -10.81
N ASP A 211 -7.25 -29.61 -10.88
CA ASP A 211 -6.85 -30.64 -11.85
C ASP A 211 -5.73 -31.59 -11.36
N GLU A 212 -5.24 -31.47 -10.12
CA GLU A 212 -4.34 -32.48 -9.54
C GLU A 212 -4.99 -33.21 -8.36
N GLY A 213 -5.51 -34.40 -8.66
CA GLY A 213 -5.93 -35.36 -7.66
C GLY A 213 -4.74 -35.96 -6.92
N ALA A 214 -4.67 -35.78 -5.60
CA ALA A 214 -4.22 -36.79 -4.64
C ALA A 214 -4.27 -36.23 -3.20
N TYR A 215 -4.99 -36.92 -2.33
CA TYR A 215 -4.81 -37.03 -0.88
C TYR A 215 -4.10 -35.87 -0.15
N GLY A 216 -4.89 -34.95 0.40
CA GLY A 216 -4.43 -33.98 1.39
C GLY A 216 -5.60 -33.32 2.09
N GLU A 217 -5.61 -33.37 3.42
CA GLU A 217 -6.62 -32.78 4.30
C GLU A 217 -6.93 -31.32 3.91
N LYS A 218 -8.19 -31.06 3.51
CA LYS A 218 -8.67 -29.73 3.16
C LYS A 218 -8.66 -28.85 4.41
N VAL A 219 -7.57 -28.11 4.62
CA VAL A 219 -7.55 -26.99 5.55
C VAL A 219 -8.50 -25.93 4.99
N ASN A 220 -9.72 -25.88 5.53
CA ASN A 220 -10.71 -24.86 5.22
C ASN A 220 -10.21 -23.51 5.77
N LEU A 221 -9.32 -22.83 5.03
CA LEU A 221 -9.05 -21.42 5.26
C LEU A 221 -10.35 -20.65 4.98
N PRO A 222 -10.81 -19.77 5.89
CA PRO A 222 -12.05 -19.04 5.70
C PRO A 222 -11.96 -18.26 4.40
N ARG A 223 -12.94 -18.48 3.50
CA ARG A 223 -13.12 -17.74 2.25
C ARG A 223 -13.09 -16.25 2.56
N THR A 224 -11.95 -15.62 2.33
CA THR A 224 -11.82 -14.19 2.49
C THR A 224 -12.45 -13.55 1.26
N LEU A 225 -13.72 -13.17 1.36
CA LEU A 225 -14.44 -12.27 0.44
C LEU A 225 -13.53 -11.09 0.09
N SER A 226 -12.85 -11.12 -1.05
CA SER A 226 -11.74 -10.20 -1.35
C SER A 226 -11.88 -9.52 -2.70
N ARG A 227 -12.79 -9.97 -3.56
CA ARG A 227 -13.15 -9.28 -4.80
C ARG A 227 -13.99 -8.02 -4.59
N ASP A 228 -14.81 -7.97 -3.54
CA ASP A 228 -15.73 -6.84 -3.33
C ASP A 228 -15.22 -5.76 -2.34
N ARG A 229 -14.05 -5.97 -1.72
CA ARG A 229 -13.53 -5.05 -0.69
C ARG A 229 -13.23 -3.66 -1.24
N SER A 230 -12.48 -3.58 -2.34
CA SER A 230 -12.17 -2.29 -2.96
C SER A 230 -13.40 -1.63 -3.57
N LEU A 231 -14.35 -2.43 -4.09
CA LEU A 231 -15.56 -1.91 -4.71
C LEU A 231 -16.49 -1.27 -3.68
N GLY A 232 -16.69 -1.91 -2.52
CA GLY A 232 -17.48 -1.32 -1.43
C GLY A 232 -16.88 -0.02 -0.88
N VAL A 233 -15.56 0.04 -0.70
CA VAL A 233 -14.88 1.28 -0.28
C VAL A 233 -15.00 2.36 -1.36
N ILE A 234 -14.92 2.01 -2.65
CA ILE A 234 -15.15 2.94 -3.75
C ILE A 234 -16.58 3.48 -3.73
N ILE A 235 -17.60 2.63 -3.56
CA ILE A 235 -19.01 3.07 -3.49
C ILE A 235 -19.20 4.08 -2.35
N ILE A 236 -18.70 3.76 -1.16
CA ILE A 236 -18.81 4.66 0.00
C ILE A 236 -18.06 5.97 -0.27
N ALA A 237 -16.87 5.92 -0.87
CA ALA A 237 -16.12 7.12 -1.22
C ALA A 237 -16.83 7.97 -2.30
N VAL A 238 -17.46 7.35 -3.30
CA VAL A 238 -18.27 8.03 -4.33
C VAL A 238 -19.49 8.69 -3.71
N PHE A 239 -20.16 8.00 -2.79
CA PHE A 239 -21.24 8.59 -1.98
C PHE A 239 -20.75 9.83 -1.24
N TRP A 240 -19.60 9.74 -0.56
CA TRP A 240 -19.01 10.87 0.15
C TRP A 240 -18.69 12.05 -0.76
N VAL A 241 -18.05 11.81 -1.90
CA VAL A 241 -17.75 12.87 -2.88
C VAL A 241 -19.03 13.54 -3.39
N SER A 242 -20.05 12.74 -3.72
CA SER A 242 -21.34 13.26 -4.19
C SER A 242 -22.03 14.08 -3.11
N PHE A 243 -22.14 13.53 -1.90
CA PHE A 243 -22.75 14.19 -0.75
C PHE A 243 -22.06 15.52 -0.43
N LEU A 244 -20.73 15.53 -0.31
CA LEU A 244 -19.96 16.74 0.01
C LEU A 244 -20.05 17.79 -1.10
N PHE A 245 -20.07 17.37 -2.37
CA PHE A 245 -20.23 18.27 -3.50
C PHE A 245 -21.60 18.95 -3.48
N PHE A 246 -22.69 18.18 -3.36
CA PHE A 246 -24.05 18.73 -3.32
C PHE A 246 -24.31 19.53 -2.04
N ALA A 247 -23.78 19.11 -0.89
CA ALA A 247 -23.85 19.89 0.33
C ALA A 247 -23.14 21.23 0.17
N SER A 248 -21.92 21.25 -0.38
CA SER A 248 -21.18 22.50 -0.64
C SER A 248 -21.93 23.44 -1.58
N LEU A 249 -22.53 22.90 -2.64
CA LEU A 249 -23.36 23.66 -3.58
C LEU A 249 -24.60 24.26 -2.87
N TYR A 250 -25.26 23.46 -2.02
CA TYR A 250 -26.40 23.92 -1.24
C TYR A 250 -26.01 25.02 -0.26
N ILE A 251 -24.87 24.91 0.44
CA ILE A 251 -24.37 25.97 1.32
C ILE A 251 -24.14 27.28 0.55
N CYS A 252 -23.54 27.23 -0.65
CA CYS A 252 -23.35 28.43 -1.47
C CYS A 252 -24.69 29.11 -1.80
N PHE A 253 -25.72 28.30 -2.08
CA PHE A 253 -27.06 28.81 -2.33
C PHE A 253 -27.67 29.45 -1.08
N GLN A 254 -27.52 28.82 0.09
CA GLN A 254 -28.03 29.35 1.36
C GLN A 254 -27.34 30.65 1.77
N ILE A 255 -26.02 30.78 1.53
CA ILE A 255 -25.28 32.03 1.75
C ILE A 255 -25.90 33.18 0.95
N GLY A 256 -26.27 32.93 -0.32
CA GLY A 256 -26.95 33.94 -1.15
C GLY A 256 -28.33 34.35 -0.64
N VAL A 257 -29.05 33.48 0.07
CA VAL A 257 -30.34 33.82 0.67
C VAL A 257 -30.19 34.70 1.91
N ILE A 258 -29.08 34.55 2.64
CA ILE A 258 -28.87 35.23 3.93
C ILE A 258 -27.91 36.42 3.87
N GLU A 259 -27.30 36.69 2.71
CA GLU A 259 -26.28 37.75 2.51
C GLU A 259 -26.80 39.14 2.96
N ASP A 260 -28.07 39.43 2.71
CA ASP A 260 -28.69 40.71 3.12
C ASP A 260 -28.85 40.85 4.65
N TYR A 261 -28.85 39.73 5.38
CA TYR A 261 -29.05 39.71 6.83
C TYR A 261 -27.73 39.70 7.61
N TYR A 262 -26.65 39.16 7.03
CA TYR A 262 -25.38 38.97 7.71
C TYR A 262 -24.20 39.54 6.92
N VAL A 263 -23.60 40.62 7.44
CA VAL A 263 -22.48 41.34 6.80
C VAL A 263 -21.21 40.49 6.67
N ASP A 264 -21.05 39.46 7.51
CA ASP A 264 -19.87 38.59 7.52
C ASP A 264 -19.96 37.39 6.56
N GLU A 265 -21.07 37.24 5.84
CA GLU A 265 -21.27 36.23 4.80
C GLU A 265 -21.35 36.90 3.43
N SER A 266 -20.58 36.41 2.46
CA SER A 266 -20.62 36.92 1.09
C SER A 266 -20.86 35.80 0.10
N ALA A 267 -21.93 35.93 -0.69
CA ALA A 267 -22.29 34.96 -1.70
C ALA A 267 -21.25 34.93 -2.83
N GLN A 268 -20.78 36.11 -3.24
CA GLN A 268 -19.74 36.24 -4.26
C GLN A 268 -18.47 35.47 -3.84
N TRP A 269 -18.03 35.65 -2.59
CA TRP A 269 -16.87 34.95 -2.07
C TRP A 269 -17.11 33.43 -2.00
N ALA A 270 -18.26 32.99 -1.49
CA ALA A 270 -18.60 31.57 -1.41
C ALA A 270 -18.57 30.87 -2.78
N TRP A 271 -19.13 31.52 -3.82
CA TRP A 271 -19.08 31.01 -5.19
C TRP A 271 -17.67 30.96 -5.77
N ILE A 272 -16.83 31.96 -5.50
CA ILE A 272 -15.41 31.96 -5.91
C ILE A 272 -14.67 30.79 -5.26
N VAL A 273 -14.85 30.60 -3.95
CA VAL A 273 -14.25 29.49 -3.19
C VAL A 273 -14.71 28.14 -3.74
N PHE A 274 -16.01 27.97 -3.98
CA PHE A 274 -16.58 26.75 -4.53
C PHE A 274 -16.03 26.44 -5.93
N ALA A 275 -16.08 27.42 -6.84
CA ALA A 275 -15.57 27.27 -8.21
C ALA A 275 -14.07 26.95 -8.22
N THR A 276 -13.29 27.62 -7.37
CA THR A 276 -11.86 27.34 -7.18
C THR A 276 -11.65 25.92 -6.66
N GLY A 277 -12.46 25.48 -5.70
CA GLY A 277 -12.47 24.11 -5.20
C GLY A 277 -12.74 23.08 -6.31
N CYS A 278 -13.74 23.30 -7.17
CA CYS A 278 -14.06 22.40 -8.28
C CYS A 278 -12.88 22.20 -9.26
N VAL A 279 -12.00 23.20 -9.41
CA VAL A 279 -10.82 23.10 -10.27
C VAL A 279 -9.62 22.52 -9.52
N LEU A 280 -9.35 23.00 -8.31
CA LEU A 280 -8.16 22.59 -7.53
C LEU A 280 -8.27 21.17 -6.98
N ILE A 281 -9.47 20.72 -6.56
CA ILE A 281 -9.65 19.40 -5.95
C ILE A 281 -9.23 18.27 -6.89
N PRO A 282 -9.72 18.21 -8.15
CA PRO A 282 -9.23 17.23 -9.11
C PRO A 282 -7.74 17.36 -9.37
N LEU A 283 -7.22 18.58 -9.51
CA LEU A 283 -5.79 18.81 -9.78
C LEU A 283 -4.91 18.24 -8.66
N VAL A 284 -5.26 18.49 -7.39
CA VAL A 284 -4.55 17.94 -6.23
C VAL A 284 -4.72 16.42 -6.16
N ALA A 285 -5.93 15.91 -6.37
CA ALA A 285 -6.20 14.47 -6.32
C ALA A 285 -5.41 13.70 -7.38
N PHE A 286 -5.41 14.15 -8.64
CA PHE A 286 -4.64 13.54 -9.72
C PHE A 286 -3.14 13.82 -9.58
N GLY A 287 -2.74 15.07 -9.39
CA GLY A 287 -1.33 15.47 -9.28
C GLY A 287 -0.62 14.79 -8.11
N GLY A 288 -1.23 14.79 -6.92
CA GLY A 288 -0.69 14.12 -5.73
C GLY A 288 -0.54 12.61 -5.94
N ASN A 289 -1.56 11.96 -6.51
CA ASN A 289 -1.49 10.52 -6.80
C ASN A 289 -0.49 10.18 -7.90
N PHE A 290 -0.30 11.05 -8.90
CA PHE A 290 0.72 10.88 -9.93
C PHE A 290 2.12 10.90 -9.35
N ILE A 291 2.43 11.92 -8.54
CA ILE A 291 3.72 12.06 -7.86
C ILE A 291 3.97 10.83 -6.98
N ARG A 292 2.96 10.43 -6.20
CA ARG A 292 3.02 9.22 -5.38
C ARG A 292 3.32 7.96 -6.20
N TRP A 293 2.64 7.78 -7.33
CA TRP A 293 2.91 6.66 -8.24
C TRP A 293 4.34 6.72 -8.77
N LYS A 294 4.83 7.87 -9.22
CA LYS A 294 6.19 8.02 -9.76
C LYS A 294 7.27 7.75 -8.71
N LEU A 295 7.07 8.19 -7.47
CA LEU A 295 7.96 7.87 -6.36
C LEU A 295 7.97 6.37 -6.07
N TYR A 296 6.79 5.73 -6.04
CA TYR A 296 6.67 4.29 -5.84
C TYR A 296 7.31 3.48 -6.97
N GLU A 297 7.01 3.82 -8.24
CA GLU A 297 7.56 3.21 -9.45
C GLU A 297 9.09 3.30 -9.46
N ARG A 298 9.64 4.48 -9.16
CA ARG A 298 11.10 4.67 -9.05
C ARG A 298 11.68 3.84 -7.91
N TRP A 299 11.01 3.80 -6.76
CA TRP A 299 11.46 3.02 -5.62
C TRP A 299 11.48 1.52 -5.92
N ILE A 300 10.41 0.98 -6.48
CA ILE A 300 10.31 -0.47 -6.73
C ILE A 300 11.18 -0.91 -7.91
N LEU A 301 11.37 -0.08 -8.94
CA LEU A 301 12.16 -0.48 -10.12
C LEU A 301 13.65 -0.15 -10.01
N ASN A 302 14.02 0.98 -9.39
CA ASN A 302 15.35 1.58 -9.55
C ASN A 302 16.04 1.97 -8.22
N SER A 303 15.55 1.55 -7.06
CA SER A 303 16.16 1.96 -5.77
C SER A 303 17.34 1.10 -5.29
N GLY A 304 17.62 -0.02 -5.94
CA GLY A 304 18.77 -0.87 -5.61
C GLY A 304 20.07 -0.10 -5.76
N ARG A 305 20.97 -0.25 -4.78
CA ARG A 305 22.32 0.31 -4.82
C ARG A 305 23.34 -0.82 -4.90
N LYS A 306 24.42 -0.62 -5.65
CA LYS A 306 25.55 -1.54 -5.60
C LYS A 306 26.29 -1.37 -4.28
N VAL A 307 26.70 -2.48 -3.69
CA VAL A 307 27.56 -2.53 -2.51
C VAL A 307 28.84 -3.22 -2.91
N ASP A 308 29.96 -2.51 -2.71
CA ASP A 308 31.28 -3.10 -2.88
C ASP A 308 31.55 -4.02 -1.69
N VAL A 309 31.57 -5.33 -1.97
CA VAL A 309 31.72 -6.42 -1.01
C VAL A 309 32.97 -6.27 -0.12
N LEU A 310 33.97 -5.51 -0.58
CA LEU A 310 35.24 -5.27 0.13
C LEU A 310 35.13 -4.45 1.42
N LYS A 311 34.03 -3.73 1.67
CA LYS A 311 33.87 -2.89 2.89
C LYS A 311 32.90 -3.43 3.93
N SER A 312 32.10 -4.46 3.62
CA SER A 312 30.99 -4.88 4.50
C SER A 312 31.28 -6.09 5.39
N GLY A 313 32.44 -6.75 5.27
CA GLY A 313 32.73 -7.98 6.04
C GLY A 313 31.76 -9.13 5.73
N VAL A 314 30.93 -8.98 4.70
CA VAL A 314 30.01 -10.00 4.22
C VAL A 314 30.78 -10.83 3.21
N SER A 315 31.14 -12.05 3.60
CA SER A 315 31.81 -13.02 2.74
C SER A 315 31.03 -13.17 1.44
N PRO A 316 31.68 -13.15 0.26
CA PRO A 316 31.03 -13.51 -0.99
C PRO A 316 30.45 -14.92 -0.83
N ILE A 317 29.17 -15.08 -1.20
CA ILE A 317 28.45 -16.34 -1.05
C ILE A 317 29.23 -17.41 -1.84
N LYS A 318 29.94 -18.29 -1.12
CA LYS A 318 30.63 -19.44 -1.72
C LYS A 318 29.56 -20.43 -2.17
N TYR A 319 29.24 -20.40 -3.46
CA TYR A 319 28.52 -21.48 -4.10
C TYR A 319 29.54 -22.51 -4.57
N GLU A 320 29.94 -23.40 -3.67
CA GLU A 320 30.72 -24.57 -4.06
C GLU A 320 29.79 -25.60 -4.72
N GLN A 321 30.21 -26.02 -5.90
CA GLN A 321 29.60 -26.97 -6.81
C GLN A 321 29.12 -28.23 -6.08
N SER A 322 27.79 -28.43 -6.00
CA SER A 322 27.18 -29.69 -5.58
C SER A 322 26.27 -30.29 -6.66
N ALA A 323 26.60 -30.07 -7.94
CA ALA A 323 25.85 -30.64 -9.07
C ALA A 323 26.71 -31.51 -10.01
N SER A 324 28.03 -31.56 -9.84
CA SER A 324 28.93 -32.34 -10.71
C SER A 324 29.47 -33.63 -10.09
N THR A 325 29.02 -34.03 -8.89
CA THR A 325 29.49 -35.24 -8.20
C THR A 325 28.42 -36.34 -8.10
N LEU A 326 27.28 -36.20 -8.79
CA LEU A 326 26.18 -37.19 -8.78
C LEU A 326 26.03 -38.00 -10.08
N LEU A 327 27.07 -38.02 -10.94
CA LEU A 327 27.13 -38.89 -12.10
C LEU A 327 28.49 -39.57 -12.20
N GLY A 328 28.61 -40.79 -11.66
CA GLY A 328 29.69 -41.72 -12.02
C GLY A 328 30.00 -42.82 -11.00
N ARG A 329 29.70 -44.09 -11.38
CA ARG A 329 29.98 -45.42 -10.74
C ARG A 329 29.02 -45.78 -9.59
N GLY A 330 28.12 -46.78 -9.65
CA GLY A 330 28.26 -48.19 -10.09
C GLY A 330 28.91 -49.02 -8.96
N SER A 331 28.37 -50.10 -8.37
CA SER A 331 27.25 -51.02 -8.63
C SER A 331 27.13 -52.01 -7.43
N VAL A 332 25.92 -52.52 -7.10
CA VAL A 332 25.60 -53.90 -6.56
C VAL A 332 26.12 -54.20 -5.13
N ASP A 333 25.40 -54.70 -4.11
CA ASP A 333 24.08 -55.33 -3.88
C ASP A 333 23.74 -55.22 -2.37
N GLU A 334 22.49 -55.59 -2.02
CA GLU A 334 22.05 -56.29 -0.80
C GLU A 334 20.94 -55.60 0.05
N TYR A 335 19.86 -56.37 0.24
CA TYR A 335 18.53 -56.04 0.77
C TYR A 335 18.49 -55.87 2.30
N ALA A 336 17.62 -55.00 2.82
CA ALA A 336 16.47 -55.37 3.68
C ALA A 336 15.82 -54.18 4.44
N GLU A 337 14.49 -54.11 4.30
CA GLU A 337 13.46 -53.83 5.32
C GLU A 337 13.43 -52.52 6.16
N THR A 338 12.35 -51.76 5.89
CA THR A 338 11.40 -51.14 6.83
C THR A 338 11.93 -50.42 8.08
N THR A 339 11.75 -49.10 8.14
CA THR A 339 10.79 -48.40 9.04
C THR A 339 10.97 -46.87 8.97
N SER A 340 9.90 -46.16 8.61
CA SER A 340 9.60 -44.82 9.14
C SER A 340 9.12 -45.03 10.60
N PRO A 341 9.27 -44.12 11.60
CA PRO A 341 8.91 -42.70 11.47
C PRO A 341 9.59 -41.70 12.47
N ARG A 342 9.05 -40.46 12.44
CA ARG A 342 8.87 -39.47 13.54
C ARG A 342 9.80 -38.26 13.59
N TYR A 343 9.20 -37.16 13.12
CA TYR A 343 9.35 -35.79 13.61
C TYR A 343 9.41 -35.72 15.14
N VAL A 344 10.39 -34.97 15.65
CA VAL A 344 10.43 -34.47 17.02
C VAL A 344 10.00 -33.01 17.00
N GLN A 345 8.81 -32.75 17.55
CA GLN A 345 8.42 -31.43 18.04
C GLN A 345 9.25 -31.12 19.29
N MET A 346 9.91 -29.96 19.33
CA MET A 346 10.45 -29.42 20.59
C MET A 346 9.49 -28.38 21.16
N ALA A 347 9.35 -28.49 22.48
CA ALA A 347 8.37 -27.88 23.36
C ALA A 347 8.47 -26.36 23.49
#